data_AF-A0A8T4I8M0-F1
#
_entry.id   AF-A0A8T4I8M0-F1
#
_cell.length_a   1.000
_cell.length_b   1.000
_cell.length_c   1.000
_cell.angle_alpha   90.00
_cell.angle_beta   90.00
_cell.angle_gamma   90.00
#
_symmetry.space_group_name_H-M   'P 1'
#
loop_
_entity.id
_entity.type
_entity.pdbx_description
1 polymer ?
#
loop_
_entity_poly.entity_id
_entity_poly.type
_entity_poly.pdbx_seq_one_letter_code
_entity_poly.pdbx_strand_id
1 'polypeptide(L)' 'EYGLDRESDVRNLRHVSRHSGRIATKPWSLTWLSTLDLDPTSLNHYRKILRAQIWPHWGSTPLVEITT' A
#
# COMPACT_ATOMS: atom_id res chain seq x y z
N GLU A 1 2.84 -20.76 23.10
CA GLU A 1 1.65 -20.42 22.28
C GLU A 1 1.96 -19.18 21.46
N TYR A 2 2.37 -19.33 20.19
CA TYR A 2 2.94 -18.24 19.37
C TYR A 2 2.33 -18.30 17.95
N GLY A 3 1.00 -18.35 17.87
CA GLY A 3 0.27 -18.53 16.60
C GLY A 3 -0.76 -17.45 16.29
N LEU A 4 -1.25 -16.72 17.29
CA LEU A 4 -2.44 -15.88 17.14
C LEU A 4 -2.16 -14.46 16.61
N ASP A 5 -0.91 -14.00 16.67
CA ASP A 5 -0.59 -12.61 16.34
C ASP A 5 -0.50 -12.37 14.82
N ARG A 6 0.01 -13.35 14.07
CA ARG A 6 0.27 -13.21 12.63
C ARG A 6 -1.00 -13.28 11.77
N GLU A 7 -1.96 -14.10 12.17
CA GLU A 7 -3.24 -14.24 11.47
C GLU A 7 -4.17 -13.04 11.71
N SER A 8 -4.02 -12.39 12.87
CA SER A 8 -4.71 -11.12 13.19
C SER A 8 -4.12 -9.98 12.37
N ASP A 9 -2.79 -9.93 12.25
CA ASP A 9 -2.04 -8.93 11.46
C ASP A 9 -2.36 -9.01 9.95
N VAL A 10 -2.53 -10.22 9.39
CA VAL A 10 -2.97 -10.42 7.99
C VAL A 10 -4.43 -9.97 7.80
N ARG A 11 -5.32 -10.30 8.75
CA ARG A 11 -6.74 -9.89 8.71
C ARG A 11 -6.93 -8.38 8.85
N ASN A 12 -6.09 -7.72 9.64
CA ASN A 12 -6.08 -6.27 9.80
C ASN A 12 -5.25 -5.54 8.73
N LEU A 13 -4.82 -6.25 7.67
CA LEU A 13 -3.96 -5.71 6.60
C LEU A 13 -2.63 -5.10 7.08
N ARG A 14 -2.24 -5.41 8.32
CA ARG A 14 -1.01 -4.92 8.96
C ARG A 14 0.21 -5.79 8.62
N HIS A 15 -0.02 -6.99 8.09
CA HIS A 15 1.05 -7.87 7.63
C HIS A 15 1.58 -7.49 6.24
N VAL A 16 2.65 -6.70 6.21
CA VAL A 16 3.47 -6.52 5.02
C VAL A 16 4.53 -7.61 4.99
N SER A 17 4.35 -8.61 4.11
CA SER A 17 5.36 -9.66 3.92
C SER A 17 6.68 -9.02 3.48
N ARG A 18 7.83 -9.50 4.01
CA ARG A 18 9.17 -8.94 3.70
C ARG A 18 9.50 -8.92 2.21
N HIS A 19 8.89 -9.84 1.45
CA HIS A 19 9.01 -9.89 -0.01
C HIS A 19 8.11 -8.84 -0.69
N SER A 20 6.94 -8.57 -0.12
CA SER A 20 6.03 -7.50 -0.56
C SER A 20 6.62 -6.12 -0.30
N GLY A 21 7.49 -5.93 0.69
CA GLY A 21 8.19 -4.65 0.91
C GLY A 21 9.11 -4.21 -0.23
N ARG A 22 9.49 -5.13 -1.14
CA ARG A 22 10.33 -4.84 -2.32
C ARG A 22 9.55 -4.24 -3.50
N ILE A 23 8.21 -4.26 -3.45
CA ILE A 23 7.40 -3.62 -4.48
C ILE A 23 7.59 -2.11 -4.40
N ALA A 24 7.67 -1.45 -5.55
CA ALA A 24 7.68 0.01 -5.60
C ALA A 24 6.34 0.57 -5.11
N THR A 25 6.37 1.75 -4.48
CA THR A 25 5.19 2.39 -3.88
C THR A 25 4.08 2.64 -4.90
N LYS A 26 4.42 2.96 -6.15
CA LYS A 26 3.44 3.19 -7.21
C LYS A 26 2.64 1.93 -7.59
N PRO A 27 3.25 0.81 -8.02
CA PRO A 27 2.49 -0.40 -8.32
C PRO A 27 1.73 -0.96 -7.11
N TRP A 28 2.27 -0.83 -5.90
CA TRP A 28 1.53 -1.20 -4.70
C TRP A 28 0.31 -0.33 -4.43
N SER A 29 0.45 1.00 -4.49
CA SER A 29 -0.68 1.91 -4.23
C SER A 29 -1.81 1.74 -5.25
N LEU A 30 -1.49 1.38 -6.50
CA LEU A 30 -2.49 0.99 -7.50
C LEU A 30 -3.19 -0.32 -7.14
N THR A 31 -2.43 -1.34 -6.71
CA THR A 31 -3.00 -2.62 -6.27
C THR A 31 -3.91 -2.42 -5.05
N TRP A 32 -3.45 -1.65 -4.06
CA TRP A 32 -4.21 -1.27 -2.88
C TRP A 32 -5.52 -0.56 -3.27
N LEU A 33 -5.47 0.43 -4.16
CA LEU A 33 -6.69 1.11 -4.62
C LEU A 33 -7.69 0.16 -5.29
N SER A 34 -7.22 -0.85 -6.03
CA SER A 34 -8.09 -1.85 -6.66
C SER A 34 -8.73 -2.82 -5.66
N THR A 35 -8.22 -2.91 -4.43
CA THR A 35 -8.83 -3.73 -3.37
C THR A 35 -9.93 -3.01 -2.60
N LEU A 36 -10.05 -1.68 -2.77
CA LEU A 36 -11.06 -0.88 -2.09
C LEU A 36 -12.33 -0.79 -2.94
N ASP A 37 -13.48 -1.00 -2.32
CA ASP A 37 -14.78 -0.76 -2.96
C ASP A 37 -15.09 0.74 -2.88
N LEU A 38 -14.67 1.49 -3.90
CA LEU A 38 -14.82 2.94 -4.00
C LEU A 38 -15.62 3.33 -5.24
N ASP A 39 -16.49 4.33 -5.09
CA ASP A 39 -17.10 5.03 -6.22
C ASP A 39 -16.02 5.62 -7.16
N PRO A 40 -16.25 5.68 -8.49
CA PRO A 40 -15.31 6.25 -9.46
C PRO A 40 -14.78 7.64 -9.12
N THR A 41 -15.59 8.49 -8.49
CA THR A 41 -15.19 9.85 -8.07
C THR A 41 -14.13 9.79 -6.99
N SER A 42 -14.35 8.98 -5.95
CA SER A 42 -13.41 8.76 -4.86
C SER A 42 -12.11 8.14 -5.36
N LEU A 43 -12.21 7.11 -6.22
CA LEU A 43 -11.05 6.47 -6.84
C LEU A 43 -10.19 7.48 -7.62
N ASN A 44 -10.82 8.36 -8.40
CA ASN A 44 -10.12 9.43 -9.13
C ASN A 44 -9.45 10.44 -8.20
N HIS A 45 -10.10 10.79 -7.08
CA HIS A 45 -9.53 11.70 -6.10
C HIS A 45 -8.27 11.11 -5.46
N TYR A 46 -8.32 9.85 -5.00
CA TYR A 46 -7.14 9.17 -4.46
C TYR A 46 -6.01 9.07 -5.49
N ARG A 47 -6.32 8.70 -6.75
CA ARG A 47 -5.31 8.66 -7.83
C ARG A 47 -4.68 10.03 -8.08
N LYS A 48 -5.44 11.13 -8.02
CA LYS A 48 -4.91 12.49 -8.15
C LYS A 48 -3.94 12.82 -7.03
N ILE A 49 -4.30 12.52 -5.77
CA ILE A 49 -3.43 12.77 -4.61
C ILE A 49 -2.14 11.96 -4.72
N LEU A 50 -2.24 10.65 -5.00
CA LEU A 50 -1.07 9.79 -5.18
C LEU A 50 -0.14 10.31 -6.28
N ARG A 51 -0.69 10.73 -7.43
CA ARG A 51 0.09 11.25 -8.55
C ARG A 51 0.76 12.60 -8.24
N ALA A 52 0.10 13.46 -7.49
CA ALA A 52 0.58 14.80 -7.19
C ALA A 52 1.60 14.83 -6.04
N GLN A 53 1.42 13.99 -5.03
CA GLN A 53 2.16 14.12 -3.77
C GLN A 53 3.05 12.92 -3.43
N ILE A 54 2.63 11.69 -3.77
CA ILE A 54 3.35 10.49 -3.30
C ILE A 54 4.29 9.95 -4.37
N TRP A 55 3.79 9.74 -5.58
CA TRP A 55 4.57 9.16 -6.68
C TRP A 55 5.77 9.99 -7.13
N PRO A 56 5.77 11.34 -7.10
CA PRO A 56 6.96 12.12 -7.45
C PRO A 56 8.15 11.88 -6.53
N HIS A 57 7.88 11.56 -5.26
CA HIS A 57 8.93 11.40 -4.24
C HIS A 57 9.28 9.92 -4.02
N TRP A 58 8.27 9.04 -3.94
CA TRP A 58 8.45 7.65 -3.54
C TRP A 58 7.95 6.64 -4.57
N GLY A 59 7.45 7.08 -5.73
CA GLY A 59 6.78 6.20 -6.70
C GLY A 59 7.62 5.01 -7.15
N SER A 60 8.93 5.22 -7.32
CA SER A 60 9.92 4.18 -7.66
C SER A 60 10.60 3.57 -6.42
N THR A 61 10.41 4.15 -5.24
CA THR A 61 10.99 3.68 -4.00
C THR A 61 10.24 2.43 -3.51
N PRO A 62 10.96 1.34 -3.18
CA PRO A 62 10.40 0.19 -2.51
C PRO A 62 9.79 0.58 -1.16
N LEU A 63 8.62 0.04 -0.81
CA LEU A 63 7.94 0.39 0.44
C LEU A 63 8.80 0.17 1.68
N VAL A 64 9.64 -0.87 1.67
CA VAL A 64 10.54 -1.20 2.79
C VAL A 64 11.63 -0.14 3.03
N GLU A 65 11.92 0.68 2.03
CA GLU A 65 12.93 1.74 2.11
C GLU A 65 12.35 3.08 2.58
N ILE A 66 11.02 3.21 2.67
CA ILE A 66 10.37 4.39 3.24
C ILE A 66 10.54 4.34 4.76
N THR A 67 11.40 5.20 5.28
CA THR A 67 11.65 5.35 6.72
C THR A 67 10.99 6.64 7.23
N THR A 68 10.61 6.64 8.50
CA THR A 68 9.96 7.79 9.18
C THR A 68 11.00 8.71 9.80
#